data_AF-A0AAD8XT50-F1
#
_entry.id   AF-A0AAD8XT50-F1
#
_cell.length_a   1.000
_cell.length_b   1.000
_cell.length_c   1.000
_cell.angle_alpha   90.00
_cell.angle_beta   90.00
_cell.angle_gamma   90.00
#
_symmetry.space_group_name_H-M   'P 1'
#
loop_
_entity.id
_entity.type
_entity.pdbx_description
1 polymer ?
#
loop_
_entity_poly.entity_id
_entity_poly.type
_entity_poly.pdbx_seq_one_letter_code
_entity_poly.pdbx_strand_id
1 'polypeptide(L)'
;MSTDSVEAEAAADMCCASCGTAQVDDIKLKKCDACDLVHYCSDECQQVHRSQHEHLCKERAASLRDEILFRQNESSHHGDCPICCLPLPINDKQPMLSTCCSKMICDGCEYANFLRQCEENLYLQQTCLFCRQPPPKTDEEADKNYTKRIAANDPVAMRQIGNMRYRDGKYDSAFEYWSKAAQLDDAMAHFDLSLLYEKGEGVEEDEKKKMYHLEEAAIAGHPDARCNLGCYEVIDERFDRAVKHLIIAANLGHYKATRALKVCYAEGQVSKEEFATALRAHQAAVDATKNSVEAETAADIYCASCGTAQVDDIKLTKCDACDLVHYCSNNCEQDHLPHHKARCKERAAELRDEILFRQPESTHYGDCPICCLPLPIDTDKSYLTGCCSKLICNGCYHANAVRELEQKCPFCRHRFPKTDEESDKNLMKRVAASDPVAMRQLGGKRQNEGDYDSSFEYFSKAARLGNIDAHLHLSVMYEEGKGVGKDEKMQMYHLEEAAIAGHPRARFFLGSFELKSKRHDRAVKHWIIAAKLGLDGSIRVLKQCYKGGLVSKEEFAAALRAHQAAVDATKSPQREEAAKALG
;
A
#
# COMPACT_ATOMS: atom_id res chain seq x y z
N MET A 1 5.14 13.06 42.06
CA MET A 1 6.45 13.00 42.73
C MET A 1 7.43 12.59 41.67
N SER A 2 8.31 13.51 41.30
CA SER A 2 9.18 13.49 40.14
C SER A 2 10.22 12.38 40.22
N THR A 3 10.54 11.83 39.06
CA THR A 3 11.51 10.77 38.77
C THR A 3 12.97 11.11 39.09
N ASP A 4 13.24 12.33 39.57
CA ASP A 4 14.58 12.81 39.93
C ASP A 4 15.09 12.28 41.29
N SER A 5 14.26 11.60 42.08
CA SER A 5 14.65 11.15 43.42
C SER A 5 15.23 9.73 43.47
N VAL A 6 15.35 9.02 42.34
CA VAL A 6 15.92 7.66 42.29
C VAL A 6 17.33 7.65 41.69
N GLU A 7 17.70 8.68 40.90
CA GLU A 7 19.05 8.80 40.32
C GLU A 7 20.08 9.46 41.27
N ALA A 8 19.65 10.00 42.41
CA ALA A 8 20.52 10.70 43.35
C ALA A 8 21.18 9.80 44.43
N GLU A 9 20.83 8.52 44.54
CA GLU A 9 21.36 7.61 45.58
C GLU A 9 22.37 6.56 45.07
N ALA A 10 22.88 6.68 43.84
CA ALA A 10 23.86 5.74 43.26
C ALA A 10 25.23 6.35 42.92
N ALA A 11 25.62 7.47 43.53
CA ALA A 11 27.01 7.92 43.55
C ALA A 11 27.81 7.18 44.64
N ALA A 12 27.78 5.85 44.62
CA ALA A 12 28.74 5.05 45.36
C ALA A 12 30.10 5.23 44.67
N ASP A 13 31.13 5.62 45.41
CA ASP A 13 32.50 5.82 44.93
C ASP A 13 32.90 4.72 43.93
N MET A 14 32.99 5.05 42.63
CA MET A 14 33.46 4.13 41.60
C MET A 14 34.90 3.74 41.92
N CYS A 15 35.10 2.54 42.47
CA CYS A 15 36.41 2.04 42.89
C CYS A 15 36.85 0.85 42.04
N CYS A 16 38.16 0.66 41.93
CA CYS A 16 38.72 -0.54 41.34
C CYS A 16 38.29 -1.78 42.16
N ALA A 17 37.67 -2.75 41.51
CA ALA A 17 37.17 -3.96 42.17
C ALA A 17 38.28 -4.85 42.78
N SER A 18 39.53 -4.68 42.34
CA SER A 18 40.66 -5.46 42.88
C SER A 18 41.36 -4.77 44.05
N CYS A 19 41.70 -3.48 43.93
CA CYS A 19 42.55 -2.78 44.89
C CYS A 19 41.82 -1.65 45.66
N GLY A 20 40.55 -1.39 45.37
CA GLY A 20 39.76 -0.35 46.02
C GLY A 20 40.13 1.09 45.63
N THR A 21 40.99 1.28 44.62
CA THR A 21 41.37 2.63 44.17
C THR A 21 40.16 3.38 43.62
N ALA A 22 39.78 4.47 44.27
CA ALA A 22 38.68 5.32 43.82
C ALA A 22 39.03 6.04 42.51
N GLN A 23 38.02 6.25 41.67
CA GLN A 23 38.12 7.10 40.51
C GLN A 23 38.27 8.56 40.97
N VAL A 24 39.42 9.14 40.65
CA VAL A 24 39.75 10.56 40.86
C VAL A 24 40.21 11.16 39.53
N ASP A 25 40.35 12.48 39.44
CA ASP A 25 40.64 13.20 38.18
C ASP A 25 41.82 12.60 37.37
N ASP A 26 42.82 12.03 38.04
CA ASP A 26 44.02 11.45 37.43
C ASP A 26 43.94 9.93 37.14
N ILE A 27 42.88 9.24 37.58
CA ILE A 27 42.75 7.77 37.44
C ILE A 27 41.42 7.43 36.75
N LYS A 28 41.50 7.00 35.48
CA LYS A 28 40.33 6.49 34.74
C LYS A 28 40.22 4.98 34.89
N LEU A 29 39.13 4.52 35.50
CA LEU A 29 38.85 3.09 35.59
C LEU A 29 38.24 2.59 34.27
N LYS A 30 38.74 1.44 33.78
CA LYS A 30 38.16 0.70 32.65
C LYS A 30 37.08 -0.26 33.15
N LYS A 31 35.97 -0.38 32.45
CA LYS A 31 34.95 -1.40 32.76
C LYS A 31 35.45 -2.78 32.38
N CYS A 32 34.89 -3.82 33.00
CA CYS A 32 35.06 -5.18 32.51
C CYS A 32 34.37 -5.32 31.14
N ASP A 33 35.14 -5.63 30.10
CA ASP A 33 34.66 -5.73 28.71
C ASP A 33 33.55 -6.77 28.48
N ALA A 34 33.34 -7.69 29.43
CA ALA A 34 32.35 -8.75 29.32
C ALA A 34 31.01 -8.45 30.04
N CYS A 35 31.02 -7.68 31.13
CA CYS A 35 29.86 -7.59 32.03
C CYS A 35 29.49 -6.18 32.50
N ASP A 36 30.37 -5.19 32.30
CA ASP A 36 30.21 -3.80 32.75
C ASP A 36 29.98 -3.57 34.27
N LEU A 37 29.93 -4.61 35.12
CA LEU A 37 29.63 -4.50 36.55
C LEU A 37 30.75 -3.91 37.39
N VAL A 38 31.99 -4.21 37.01
CA VAL A 38 33.18 -3.91 37.82
C VAL A 38 34.17 -3.11 37.00
N HIS A 39 35.00 -2.33 37.69
CA HIS A 39 35.93 -1.40 37.06
C HIS A 39 37.35 -1.66 37.55
N TYR A 40 38.34 -1.36 36.71
CA TYR A 40 39.76 -1.67 36.95
C TYR A 40 40.65 -0.47 36.62
N CYS A 41 41.61 -0.17 37.49
CA CYS A 41 42.60 0.88 37.23
C CYS A 41 43.77 0.39 36.34
N SER A 42 43.92 -0.92 36.16
CA SER A 42 44.99 -1.56 35.38
C SER A 42 44.59 -2.97 34.93
N ASP A 43 45.26 -3.46 33.90
CA ASP A 43 45.05 -4.82 33.36
C ASP A 43 45.54 -5.88 34.38
N GLU A 44 46.55 -5.57 35.20
CA GLU A 44 46.98 -6.41 36.32
C GLU A 44 45.87 -6.60 37.36
N CYS A 45 45.18 -5.52 37.75
CA CYS A 45 44.05 -5.59 38.68
C CYS A 45 42.89 -6.44 38.12
N GLN A 46 42.65 -6.36 36.81
CA GLN A 46 41.66 -7.20 36.14
C GLN A 46 42.05 -8.68 36.18
N GLN A 47 43.32 -9.01 35.95
CA GLN A 47 43.81 -10.40 36.02
C GLN A 47 43.70 -11.00 37.43
N VAL A 48 44.07 -10.23 38.46
CA VAL A 48 44.01 -10.68 39.86
C VAL A 48 42.57 -10.94 40.31
N HIS A 49 41.62 -10.08 39.91
CA HIS A 49 40.22 -10.22 40.29
C HIS A 49 39.43 -11.21 39.41
N ARG A 50 39.99 -11.67 38.29
CA ARG A 50 39.28 -12.50 37.29
C ARG A 50 38.60 -13.72 37.91
N SER A 51 39.30 -14.49 38.73
CA SER A 51 38.77 -15.72 39.35
C SER A 51 37.68 -15.44 40.40
N GLN A 52 37.74 -14.29 41.07
CA GLN A 52 36.76 -13.89 42.10
C GLN A 52 35.44 -13.43 41.47
N HIS A 53 35.51 -12.91 40.24
CA HIS A 53 34.37 -12.35 39.53
C HIS A 53 33.84 -13.25 38.41
N GLU A 54 34.54 -14.32 38.04
CA GLU A 54 34.27 -15.12 36.84
C GLU A 54 32.81 -15.58 36.73
N HIS A 55 32.22 -16.09 37.81
CA HIS A 55 30.83 -16.56 37.82
C HIS A 55 29.84 -15.42 37.57
N LEU A 56 29.92 -14.37 38.38
CA LEU A 56 29.05 -13.18 38.27
C LEU A 56 29.24 -12.48 36.92
N CYS A 57 30.47 -12.47 36.39
CA CYS A 57 30.79 -11.94 35.07
C CYS A 57 30.06 -12.71 33.97
N LYS A 58 30.10 -14.05 34.01
CA LYS A 58 29.42 -14.92 33.03
C LYS A 58 27.90 -14.76 33.10
N GLU A 59 27.31 -14.72 34.30
CA GLU A 59 25.87 -14.52 34.47
C GLU A 59 25.41 -13.17 33.94
N ARG A 60 26.17 -12.10 34.23
CA ARG A 60 25.84 -10.78 33.71
C ARG A 60 26.09 -10.65 32.21
N ALA A 61 27.18 -11.21 31.69
CA ALA A 61 27.45 -11.24 30.25
C ALA A 61 26.32 -11.93 29.49
N ALA A 62 25.81 -13.06 30.01
CA ALA A 62 24.64 -13.74 29.46
C ALA A 62 23.37 -12.86 29.55
N SER A 63 23.17 -12.16 30.66
CA SER A 63 22.03 -11.24 30.82
C SER A 63 22.10 -10.06 29.85
N LEU A 64 23.27 -9.44 29.67
CA LEU A 64 23.49 -8.36 28.70
C LEU A 64 23.29 -8.86 27.26
N ARG A 65 23.74 -10.08 26.97
CA ARG A 65 23.53 -10.71 25.68
C ARG A 65 22.04 -10.93 25.41
N ASP A 66 21.27 -11.38 26.39
CA ASP A 66 19.80 -11.51 26.29
C ASP A 66 19.12 -10.14 26.14
N GLU A 67 19.57 -9.12 26.87
CA GLU A 67 19.05 -7.74 26.72
C GLU A 67 19.24 -7.21 25.29
N ILE A 68 20.37 -7.54 24.65
CA ILE A 68 20.63 -7.18 23.24
C ILE A 68 19.78 -8.05 22.30
N LEU A 69 19.74 -9.36 22.54
CA LEU A 69 19.01 -10.32 21.71
C LEU A 69 17.51 -10.02 21.65
N PHE A 70 16.90 -9.67 22.78
CA PHE A 70 15.46 -9.39 22.86
C PHE A 70 15.09 -7.92 22.69
N ARG A 71 16.05 -7.06 22.32
CA ARG A 71 15.75 -5.68 21.93
C ARG A 71 14.93 -5.68 20.64
N GLN A 72 13.78 -5.00 20.66
CA GLN A 72 12.94 -4.84 19.47
C GLN A 72 13.69 -3.97 18.44
N ASN A 73 13.85 -4.48 17.23
CA ASN A 73 14.38 -3.71 16.10
C ASN A 73 13.31 -2.72 15.60
N GLU A 74 13.74 -1.51 15.24
CA GLU A 74 12.87 -0.47 14.65
C GLU A 74 12.47 -0.81 13.20
N SER A 75 13.35 -1.48 12.47
CA SER A 75 13.15 -1.93 11.09
C SER A 75 13.67 -3.35 10.89
N SER A 76 13.31 -3.96 9.76
CA SER A 76 13.93 -5.21 9.32
C SER A 76 15.37 -5.00 8.85
N HIS A 77 16.11 -6.09 8.67
CA HIS A 77 17.43 -6.08 8.03
C HIS A 77 17.46 -5.52 6.60
N HIS A 78 16.31 -5.42 5.91
CA HIS A 78 16.26 -4.72 4.62
C HIS A 78 16.32 -3.20 4.78
N GLY A 79 15.92 -2.67 5.94
CA GLY A 79 15.84 -1.23 6.21
C GLY A 79 14.75 -0.53 5.40
N ASP A 80 14.94 0.76 5.16
CA ASP A 80 14.00 1.59 4.42
C ASP A 80 14.42 1.77 2.95
N CYS A 81 13.43 1.92 2.08
CA CYS A 81 13.66 2.26 0.69
C CYS A 81 14.34 3.63 0.61
N PRO A 82 15.50 3.77 -0.07
CA PRO A 82 16.22 5.04 -0.12
C PRO A 82 15.53 6.11 -0.99
N ILE A 83 14.44 5.76 -1.66
CA ILE A 83 13.68 6.65 -2.55
C ILE A 83 12.44 7.21 -1.86
N CYS A 84 11.60 6.34 -1.27
CA CYS A 84 10.37 6.77 -0.58
C CYS A 84 10.49 6.80 0.95
N CYS A 85 11.61 6.35 1.52
CA CYS A 85 11.85 6.24 2.96
C CYS A 85 10.81 5.39 3.70
N LEU A 86 10.11 4.50 3.00
CA LEU A 86 9.20 3.53 3.61
C LEU A 86 9.94 2.22 3.91
N PRO A 87 9.57 1.50 4.99
CA PRO A 87 10.15 0.20 5.30
C PRO A 87 10.04 -0.78 4.13
N LEU A 88 11.12 -1.49 3.84
CA LEU A 88 11.14 -2.51 2.79
C LEU A 88 10.43 -3.77 3.26
N PRO A 89 9.59 -4.39 2.39
CA PRO A 89 8.89 -5.61 2.74
C PRO A 89 9.86 -6.79 2.93
N ILE A 90 9.44 -7.73 3.79
CA ILE A 90 10.13 -8.99 4.09
C ILE A 90 9.52 -10.16 3.30
N ASN A 91 8.39 -9.95 2.61
CA ASN A 91 7.68 -10.99 1.89
C ASN A 91 8.39 -11.42 0.58
N ASP A 92 7.82 -12.42 -0.10
CA ASP A 92 8.40 -13.04 -1.30
C ASP A 92 8.58 -12.07 -2.49
N LYS A 93 7.95 -10.89 -2.45
CA LYS A 93 8.21 -9.79 -3.38
C LYS A 93 9.46 -9.04 -2.90
N GLN A 94 10.62 -9.60 -3.20
CA GLN A 94 11.89 -9.02 -2.77
C GLN A 94 12.11 -7.65 -3.42
N PRO A 95 12.52 -6.63 -2.65
CA PRO A 95 12.91 -5.35 -3.23
C PRO A 95 14.05 -5.55 -4.24
N MET A 96 14.07 -4.74 -5.29
CA MET A 96 15.07 -4.88 -6.34
C MET A 96 16.44 -4.40 -5.83
N LEU A 97 17.45 -5.28 -5.89
CA LEU A 97 18.83 -4.91 -5.61
C LEU A 97 19.47 -4.26 -6.84
N SER A 98 19.86 -3.00 -6.72
CA SER A 98 20.64 -2.31 -7.74
C SER A 98 22.13 -2.68 -7.67
N THR A 99 22.64 -3.43 -8.65
CA THR A 99 24.05 -3.86 -8.69
C THR A 99 25.07 -2.71 -8.75
N CYS A 100 24.70 -1.52 -9.26
CA CYS A 100 25.59 -0.35 -9.31
C CYS A 100 25.99 0.19 -7.93
N CYS A 101 25.08 0.11 -6.96
CA CYS A 101 25.20 0.82 -5.68
C CYS A 101 24.82 -0.03 -4.46
N SER A 102 24.46 -1.29 -4.69
CA SER A 102 23.99 -2.26 -3.71
C SER A 102 22.83 -1.77 -2.84
N LYS A 103 21.96 -0.92 -3.41
CA LYS A 103 20.76 -0.44 -2.73
C LYS A 103 19.56 -1.29 -3.10
N MET A 104 18.79 -1.66 -2.09
CA MET A 104 17.48 -2.29 -2.22
C MET A 104 16.45 -1.19 -2.43
N ILE A 105 15.66 -1.27 -3.50
CA ILE A 105 14.62 -0.29 -3.84
C ILE A 105 13.27 -1.00 -3.86
N CYS A 106 12.24 -0.41 -3.26
CA CYS A 106 10.92 -1.03 -3.22
C CYS A 106 10.31 -1.09 -4.62
N ASP A 107 9.54 -2.16 -4.88
CA ASP A 107 8.86 -2.40 -6.15
C ASP A 107 7.98 -1.23 -6.57
N GLY A 108 7.37 -0.53 -5.61
CA GLY A 108 6.56 0.66 -5.90
C GLY A 108 7.37 1.81 -6.51
N CYS A 109 8.58 2.05 -6.02
CA CYS A 109 9.45 3.08 -6.58
C CYS A 109 9.99 2.66 -7.96
N GLU A 110 10.42 1.41 -8.11
CA GLU A 110 10.83 0.85 -9.40
C GLU A 110 9.69 0.92 -10.44
N TYR A 111 8.47 0.54 -10.05
CA TYR A 111 7.29 0.59 -10.90
C TYR A 111 6.92 2.04 -11.28
N ALA A 112 6.98 2.98 -10.33
CA ALA A 112 6.75 4.40 -10.63
C ALA A 112 7.80 4.96 -11.61
N ASN A 113 9.06 4.50 -11.53
CA ASN A 113 10.09 4.85 -12.50
C ASN A 113 9.83 4.23 -13.87
N PHE A 114 9.39 2.97 -13.91
CA PHE A 114 8.98 2.29 -15.13
C PHE A 114 7.82 3.01 -15.84
N LEU A 115 6.78 3.43 -15.10
CA LEU A 115 5.66 4.19 -15.65
C LEU A 115 6.09 5.53 -16.25
N ARG A 116 6.94 6.29 -15.53
CA ARG A 116 7.49 7.56 -16.03
C ARG A 116 8.24 7.39 -17.36
N GLN A 117 9.03 6.33 -17.47
CA GLN A 117 9.78 6.03 -18.70
C GLN A 117 8.87 5.63 -19.86
N CYS A 118 7.73 4.98 -19.58
CA CYS A 118 6.72 4.67 -20.57
C CYS A 118 6.00 5.94 -21.09
N GLU A 119 5.70 6.89 -20.22
CA GLU A 119 5.08 8.18 -20.59
C GLU A 119 5.99 9.05 -21.47
N GLU A 120 7.32 8.97 -21.25
CA GLU A 120 8.32 9.77 -21.98
C GLU A 120 8.88 9.08 -23.24
N ASN A 121 8.41 7.86 -23.61
CA ASN A 121 8.96 7.03 -24.69
C ASN A 121 10.47 6.74 -24.55
N LEU A 122 11.00 6.69 -23.31
CA LEU A 122 12.43 6.56 -23.00
C LEU A 122 12.86 5.12 -22.68
N TYR A 123 12.26 4.12 -23.33
CA TYR A 123 12.49 2.68 -23.08
C TYR A 123 13.97 2.22 -23.05
N LEU A 124 14.89 3.01 -23.62
CA LEU A 124 16.32 2.68 -23.75
C LEU A 124 17.22 3.38 -22.71
N GLN A 125 16.67 4.17 -21.77
CA GLN A 125 17.43 4.92 -20.76
C GLN A 125 17.14 4.46 -19.32
N GLN A 126 16.88 3.16 -19.11
CA GLN A 126 16.80 2.63 -17.75
C GLN A 126 18.08 3.01 -16.99
N THR A 127 17.91 3.68 -15.86
CA THR A 127 18.98 4.03 -14.94
C THR A 127 18.52 3.71 -13.54
N CYS A 128 19.45 3.31 -12.67
CA CYS A 128 19.16 3.05 -11.27
C CYS A 128 18.56 4.32 -10.62
N LEU A 129 17.45 4.19 -9.89
CA LEU A 129 16.79 5.34 -9.28
C LEU A 129 17.66 6.06 -8.25
N PHE A 130 18.56 5.32 -7.61
CA PHE A 130 19.44 5.86 -6.58
C PHE A 130 20.71 6.46 -7.19
N CYS A 131 21.47 5.67 -7.94
CA CYS A 131 22.80 6.04 -8.42
C CYS A 131 22.79 6.70 -9.82
N ARG A 132 21.66 6.65 -10.53
CA ARG A 132 21.46 7.10 -11.94
C ARG A 132 22.41 6.48 -12.97
N GLN A 133 23.16 5.44 -12.62
CA GLN A 133 23.94 4.67 -13.57
C GLN A 133 23.04 3.72 -14.37
N PRO A 134 23.37 3.44 -15.64
CA PRO A 134 22.65 2.43 -16.42
C PRO A 134 22.79 1.04 -15.78
N PRO A 135 21.76 0.17 -15.89
CA PRO A 135 21.87 -1.21 -15.45
C PRO A 135 22.95 -1.94 -16.28
N PRO A 136 23.64 -2.93 -15.70
CA PRO A 136 24.57 -3.75 -16.44
C PRO A 136 23.83 -4.49 -17.56
N LYS A 137 24.43 -4.56 -18.74
CA LYS A 137 23.87 -5.27 -19.90
C LYS A 137 24.33 -6.73 -19.96
N THR A 138 25.40 -7.06 -19.26
CA THR A 138 25.97 -8.41 -19.18
C THR A 138 26.33 -8.75 -17.74
N ASP A 139 26.43 -10.05 -17.45
CA ASP A 139 26.86 -10.55 -16.15
C ASP A 139 28.29 -10.06 -15.80
N GLU A 140 29.16 -9.91 -16.80
CA GLU A 140 30.52 -9.39 -16.61
C GLU A 140 30.54 -7.92 -16.18
N GLU A 141 29.57 -7.12 -16.64
CA GLU A 141 29.40 -5.74 -16.17
C GLU A 141 28.84 -5.72 -14.74
N ALA A 142 27.93 -6.63 -14.40
CA ALA A 142 27.43 -6.80 -13.04
C ALA A 142 28.56 -7.22 -12.07
N ASP A 143 29.40 -8.18 -12.47
CA ASP A 143 30.56 -8.64 -11.70
C ASP A 143 31.59 -7.53 -11.46
N LYS A 144 31.84 -6.69 -12.47
CA LYS A 144 32.68 -5.50 -12.32
C LYS A 144 32.10 -4.52 -11.31
N ASN A 145 30.78 -4.33 -11.30
CA ASN A 145 30.12 -3.48 -10.32
C ASN A 145 30.28 -4.07 -8.91
N TYR A 146 30.01 -5.35 -8.71
CA TYR A 146 30.23 -6.01 -7.42
C TYR A 146 31.69 -5.94 -6.95
N THR A 147 32.65 -6.15 -7.84
CA THR A 147 34.09 -6.05 -7.50
C THR A 147 34.44 -4.66 -6.99
N LYS A 148 33.93 -3.60 -7.63
CA LYS A 148 34.13 -2.21 -7.17
C LYS A 148 33.49 -1.98 -5.79
N ARG A 149 32.30 -2.52 -5.55
CA ARG A 149 31.58 -2.39 -4.28
C ARG A 149 32.29 -3.17 -3.15
N ILE A 150 32.80 -4.36 -3.44
CA ILE A 150 33.60 -5.16 -2.49
C ILE A 150 34.89 -4.42 -2.11
N ALA A 151 35.58 -3.81 -3.07
CA ALA A 151 36.75 -2.98 -2.79
C ALA A 151 36.43 -1.76 -1.91
N ALA A 152 35.17 -1.35 -1.86
CA ALA A 152 34.65 -0.30 -0.97
C ALA A 152 34.07 -0.85 0.35
N ASN A 153 34.33 -2.12 0.70
CA ASN A 153 33.81 -2.81 1.87
C ASN A 153 32.26 -2.81 1.97
N ASP A 154 31.58 -3.01 0.84
CA ASP A 154 30.12 -3.12 0.81
C ASP A 154 29.64 -4.54 1.19
N PRO A 155 28.99 -4.72 2.35
CA PRO A 155 28.53 -6.04 2.81
C PRO A 155 27.51 -6.69 1.87
N VAL A 156 26.63 -5.91 1.27
CA VAL A 156 25.59 -6.42 0.37
C VAL A 156 26.21 -7.00 -0.89
N ALA A 157 27.23 -6.35 -1.43
CA ALA A 157 27.97 -6.85 -2.58
C ALA A 157 28.75 -8.13 -2.26
N MET A 158 29.42 -8.18 -1.10
CA MET A 158 30.10 -9.39 -0.62
C MET A 158 29.11 -10.56 -0.49
N ARG A 159 27.94 -10.32 0.11
CA ARG A 159 26.89 -11.33 0.24
C ARG A 159 26.39 -11.83 -1.10
N GLN A 160 26.12 -10.95 -2.08
CA GLN A 160 25.66 -11.39 -3.40
C GLN A 160 26.68 -12.29 -4.10
N ILE A 161 27.96 -11.97 -3.99
CA ILE A 161 29.03 -12.82 -4.53
C ILE A 161 29.06 -14.16 -3.79
N GLY A 162 28.91 -14.16 -2.45
CA GLY A 162 28.74 -15.37 -1.65
C GLY A 162 27.58 -16.25 -2.16
N ASN A 163 26.40 -15.66 -2.39
CA ASN A 163 25.22 -16.35 -2.92
C ASN A 163 25.49 -16.98 -4.30
N MET A 164 26.20 -16.27 -5.19
CA MET A 164 26.58 -16.81 -6.50
C MET A 164 27.56 -17.98 -6.36
N ARG A 165 28.56 -17.88 -5.48
CA ARG A 165 29.50 -18.99 -5.21
C ARG A 165 28.81 -20.21 -4.62
N TYR A 166 27.85 -20.00 -3.73
CA TYR A 166 27.05 -21.06 -3.16
C TYR A 166 26.24 -21.81 -4.24
N ARG A 167 25.58 -21.08 -5.15
CA ARG A 167 24.85 -21.67 -6.29
C ARG A 167 25.76 -22.44 -7.25
N ASP A 168 27.01 -22.01 -7.42
CA ASP A 168 28.05 -22.73 -8.17
C ASP A 168 28.56 -24.00 -7.48
N GLY A 169 28.12 -24.30 -6.25
CA GLY A 169 28.64 -25.40 -5.42
C GLY A 169 30.04 -25.12 -4.83
N LYS A 170 30.50 -23.87 -4.85
CA LYS A 170 31.80 -23.45 -4.30
C LYS A 170 31.65 -22.94 -2.87
N TYR A 171 31.35 -23.87 -1.96
CA TYR A 171 31.00 -23.55 -0.58
C TYR A 171 32.11 -22.83 0.21
N ASP A 172 33.37 -23.24 0.06
CA ASP A 172 34.51 -22.59 0.74
C ASP A 172 34.62 -21.10 0.37
N SER A 173 34.42 -20.78 -0.91
CA SER A 173 34.41 -19.39 -1.38
C SER A 173 33.18 -18.63 -0.86
N ALA A 174 32.01 -19.26 -0.82
CA ALA A 174 30.81 -18.65 -0.26
C ALA A 174 31.02 -18.29 1.21
N PHE A 175 31.61 -19.21 1.99
CA PHE A 175 31.97 -19.00 3.39
C PHE A 175 32.90 -17.79 3.57
N GLU A 176 33.93 -17.64 2.74
CA GLU A 176 34.83 -16.48 2.83
C GLU A 176 34.12 -15.14 2.61
N TYR A 177 33.24 -15.06 1.59
CA TYR A 177 32.52 -13.83 1.28
C TYR A 177 31.45 -13.51 2.31
N TRP A 178 30.67 -14.50 2.74
CA TRP A 178 29.67 -14.31 3.80
C TRP A 178 30.33 -13.98 5.14
N SER A 179 31.49 -14.57 5.48
CA SER A 179 32.23 -14.22 6.70
C SER A 179 32.68 -12.75 6.70
N LYS A 180 33.14 -12.23 5.56
CA LYS A 180 33.51 -10.80 5.42
C LYS A 180 32.29 -9.89 5.53
N ALA A 181 31.16 -10.26 4.95
CA ALA A 181 29.91 -9.50 5.06
C ALA A 181 29.38 -9.51 6.50
N ALA A 182 29.44 -10.66 7.19
CA ALA A 182 29.05 -10.81 8.59
C ALA A 182 29.92 -9.97 9.54
N GLN A 183 31.23 -9.85 9.28
CA GLN A 183 32.11 -8.94 10.02
C GLN A 183 31.72 -7.44 9.89
N LEU A 184 30.86 -7.11 8.93
CA LEU A 184 30.29 -5.79 8.71
C LEU A 184 28.80 -5.74 9.12
N ASP A 185 28.40 -6.64 10.01
CA ASP A 185 27.06 -6.74 10.61
C ASP A 185 25.93 -7.03 9.59
N ASP A 186 26.23 -7.68 8.45
CA ASP A 186 25.19 -8.09 7.49
C ASP A 186 24.37 -9.27 8.04
N ALA A 187 23.12 -8.97 8.41
CA ALA A 187 22.20 -9.93 9.02
C ALA A 187 21.94 -11.17 8.16
N MET A 188 21.87 -11.00 6.83
CA MET A 188 21.59 -12.08 5.89
C MET A 188 22.81 -12.98 5.72
N ALA A 189 24.02 -12.42 5.68
CA ALA A 189 25.24 -13.21 5.67
C ALA A 189 25.41 -14.03 6.95
N HIS A 190 25.04 -13.49 8.11
CA HIS A 190 24.96 -14.28 9.35
C HIS A 190 23.94 -15.43 9.21
N PHE A 191 22.75 -15.18 8.67
CA PHE A 191 21.76 -16.23 8.44
C PHE A 191 22.28 -17.32 7.49
N ASP A 192 22.90 -16.94 6.36
CA ASP A 192 23.48 -17.86 5.39
C ASP A 192 24.61 -18.71 6.00
N LEU A 193 25.48 -18.11 6.83
CA LEU A 193 26.53 -18.84 7.57
C LEU A 193 25.93 -19.86 8.55
N SER A 194 24.80 -19.54 9.19
CA SER A 194 24.14 -20.49 10.08
C SER A 194 23.69 -21.75 9.33
N LEU A 195 23.17 -21.58 8.10
CA LEU A 195 22.76 -22.70 7.25
C LEU A 195 23.95 -23.53 6.76
N LEU A 196 25.12 -22.92 6.51
CA LEU A 196 26.34 -23.66 6.19
C LEU A 196 26.79 -24.54 7.35
N TYR A 197 26.83 -24.00 8.57
CA TYR A 197 27.20 -24.77 9.76
C TYR A 197 26.16 -25.82 10.14
N GLU A 198 24.89 -25.64 9.76
CA GLU A 198 23.85 -26.65 9.92
C GLU A 198 24.03 -27.84 8.96
N LYS A 199 24.44 -27.57 7.71
CA LYS A 199 24.55 -28.59 6.65
C LYS A 199 25.94 -29.19 6.48
N GLY A 200 26.97 -28.57 7.06
CA GLY A 200 28.37 -28.98 6.84
C GLY A 200 28.88 -28.70 5.43
N GLU A 201 28.35 -27.67 4.75
CA GLU A 201 28.71 -27.34 3.37
C GLU A 201 29.94 -26.40 3.35
N GLY A 202 31.11 -26.90 2.97
CA GLY A 202 32.37 -26.12 2.95
C GLY A 202 32.95 -25.79 4.34
N VAL A 203 32.28 -26.20 5.40
CA VAL A 203 32.73 -26.13 6.80
C VAL A 203 32.27 -27.38 7.54
N GLU A 204 32.92 -27.72 8.65
CA GLU A 204 32.41 -28.79 9.53
C GLU A 204 31.10 -28.34 10.21
N GLU A 205 30.16 -29.27 10.37
CA GLU A 205 28.93 -29.04 11.13
C GLU A 205 29.26 -28.58 12.55
N ASP A 206 28.69 -27.47 12.98
CA ASP A 206 28.95 -26.89 14.31
C ASP A 206 27.69 -26.19 14.84
N GLU A 207 26.98 -26.89 15.72
CA GLU A 207 25.74 -26.41 16.34
C GLU A 207 25.93 -25.10 17.12
N LYS A 208 27.09 -24.92 17.78
CA LYS A 208 27.35 -23.70 18.55
C LYS A 208 27.54 -22.51 17.63
N LYS A 209 28.28 -22.69 16.53
CA LYS A 209 28.46 -21.62 15.53
C LYS A 209 27.17 -21.33 14.78
N LYS A 210 26.37 -22.36 14.47
CA LYS A 210 25.01 -22.16 13.92
C LYS A 210 24.18 -21.24 14.80
N MET A 211 24.09 -21.56 16.09
CA MET A 211 23.30 -20.76 17.04
C MET A 211 23.87 -19.34 17.21
N TYR A 212 25.19 -19.19 17.29
CA TYR A 212 25.84 -17.88 17.29
C TYR A 212 25.45 -17.03 16.08
N HIS A 213 25.54 -17.58 14.87
CA HIS A 213 25.20 -16.86 13.65
C HIS A 213 23.70 -16.55 13.55
N LEU A 214 22.81 -17.43 14.02
CA LEU A 214 21.37 -17.15 14.13
C LEU A 214 21.08 -16.00 15.09
N GLU A 215 21.74 -15.97 16.25
CA GLU A 215 21.59 -14.87 17.22
C GLU A 215 22.03 -13.53 16.65
N GLU A 216 23.19 -13.47 16.00
CA GLU A 216 23.70 -12.24 15.37
C GLU A 216 22.76 -11.75 14.24
N ALA A 217 22.31 -12.66 13.37
CA ALA A 217 21.33 -12.34 12.33
C ALA A 217 20.03 -11.79 12.94
N ALA A 218 19.57 -12.42 14.02
CA ALA A 218 18.38 -12.00 14.72
C ALA A 218 18.56 -10.60 15.34
N ILE A 219 19.67 -10.35 16.05
CA ILE A 219 20.04 -9.04 16.63
C ILE A 219 20.03 -7.95 15.54
N ALA A 220 20.56 -8.26 14.36
CA ALA A 220 20.58 -7.35 13.21
C ALA A 220 19.23 -7.25 12.46
N GLY A 221 18.15 -7.85 12.97
CA GLY A 221 16.78 -7.68 12.47
C GLY A 221 16.38 -8.67 11.37
N HIS A 222 17.01 -9.85 11.29
CA HIS A 222 16.63 -10.92 10.37
C HIS A 222 15.41 -11.72 10.89
N PRO A 223 14.24 -11.66 10.21
CA PRO A 223 13.01 -12.27 10.72
C PRO A 223 13.00 -13.80 10.67
N ASP A 224 13.55 -14.45 9.63
CA ASP A 224 13.65 -15.91 9.61
C ASP A 224 14.59 -16.44 10.70
N ALA A 225 15.79 -15.86 10.85
CA ALA A 225 16.69 -16.20 11.96
C ALA A 225 15.99 -16.11 13.32
N ARG A 226 15.24 -15.02 13.55
CA ARG A 226 14.45 -14.80 14.76
C ARG A 226 13.35 -15.86 14.93
N CYS A 227 12.65 -16.22 13.85
CA CYS A 227 11.63 -17.26 13.86
C CYS A 227 12.22 -18.65 14.15
N ASN A 228 13.38 -18.96 13.57
CA ASN A 228 14.09 -20.23 13.78
C ASN A 228 14.54 -20.36 15.23
N LEU A 229 15.12 -19.30 15.83
CA LEU A 229 15.43 -19.26 17.26
C LEU A 229 14.18 -19.52 18.11
N GLY A 230 13.06 -18.87 17.78
CA GLY A 230 11.78 -19.12 18.44
C GLY A 230 11.37 -20.60 18.39
N CYS A 231 11.49 -21.24 17.23
CA CYS A 231 11.19 -22.67 17.08
C CYS A 231 12.16 -23.57 17.85
N TYR A 232 13.46 -23.28 17.84
CA TYR A 232 14.43 -24.06 18.62
C TYR A 232 14.16 -23.94 20.13
N GLU A 233 13.85 -22.76 20.63
CA GLU A 233 13.50 -22.55 22.04
C GLU A 233 12.18 -23.25 22.42
N VAL A 234 11.23 -23.43 21.49
CA VAL A 234 10.04 -24.30 21.71
C VAL A 234 10.46 -25.76 21.86
N ILE A 235 11.35 -26.25 20.99
CA ILE A 235 11.84 -27.64 21.02
C ILE A 235 12.59 -27.92 22.34
N ASP A 236 13.33 -26.93 22.84
CA ASP A 236 14.05 -26.98 24.11
C ASP A 236 13.18 -26.70 25.34
N GLU A 237 11.86 -26.60 25.17
CA GLU A 237 10.86 -26.32 26.23
C GLU A 237 11.07 -24.97 26.97
N ARG A 238 11.72 -24.00 26.33
CA ARG A 238 12.00 -22.64 26.84
C ARG A 238 10.98 -21.64 26.30
N PHE A 239 9.71 -21.87 26.60
CA PHE A 239 8.59 -21.12 26.04
C PHE A 239 8.68 -19.60 26.25
N ASP A 240 9.14 -19.13 27.41
CA ASP A 240 9.29 -17.69 27.69
C ASP A 240 10.22 -16.98 26.68
N ARG A 241 11.31 -17.66 26.28
CA ARG A 241 12.26 -17.14 25.27
C ARG A 241 11.68 -17.26 23.87
N ALA A 242 11.08 -18.41 23.57
CA ALA A 242 10.43 -18.67 22.29
C ALA A 242 9.40 -17.59 21.94
N VAL A 243 8.50 -17.29 22.88
CA VAL A 243 7.43 -16.29 22.69
C VAL A 243 8.02 -14.91 22.41
N LYS A 244 9.08 -14.50 23.11
CA LYS A 244 9.77 -13.22 22.86
C LYS A 244 10.34 -13.16 21.44
N HIS A 245 11.04 -14.21 21.00
CA HIS A 245 11.55 -14.28 19.62
C HIS A 245 10.44 -14.15 18.59
N LEU A 246 9.36 -14.91 18.76
CA LEU A 246 8.24 -14.93 17.82
C LEU A 246 7.46 -13.62 17.81
N ILE A 247 7.30 -12.93 18.94
CA ILE A 247 6.70 -11.58 19.00
C ILE A 247 7.56 -10.58 18.24
N ILE A 248 8.88 -10.57 18.44
CA ILE A 248 9.79 -9.66 17.73
C ILE A 248 9.72 -9.90 16.22
N ALA A 249 9.72 -11.17 15.78
CA ALA A 249 9.59 -11.54 14.38
C ALA A 249 8.21 -11.13 13.80
N ALA A 250 7.13 -11.33 14.57
CA ALA A 250 5.78 -10.90 14.17
C ALA A 250 5.69 -9.38 14.03
N ASN A 251 6.31 -8.61 14.94
CA ASN A 251 6.39 -7.15 14.88
C ASN A 251 7.15 -6.65 13.64
N LEU A 252 8.05 -7.46 13.09
CA LEU A 252 8.72 -7.19 11.81
C LEU A 252 7.84 -7.56 10.59
N GLY A 253 6.65 -8.11 10.77
CA GLY A 253 5.76 -8.52 9.67
C GLY A 253 6.00 -9.96 9.18
N HIS A 254 6.67 -10.81 9.96
CA HIS A 254 6.94 -12.20 9.57
C HIS A 254 5.76 -13.13 9.85
N TYR A 255 5.13 -13.65 8.78
CA TYR A 255 3.90 -14.42 8.91
C TYR A 255 4.08 -15.79 9.59
N LYS A 256 5.20 -16.50 9.36
CA LYS A 256 5.43 -17.82 10.00
C LYS A 256 5.52 -17.68 11.52
N ALA A 257 6.02 -16.55 12.02
CA ALA A 257 6.08 -16.28 13.45
C ALA A 257 4.68 -16.16 14.06
N THR A 258 3.72 -15.54 13.37
CA THR A 258 2.32 -15.49 13.83
C THR A 258 1.65 -16.87 13.87
N ARG A 259 2.02 -17.77 12.94
CA ARG A 259 1.56 -19.17 12.95
C ARG A 259 2.13 -19.93 14.15
N ALA A 260 3.41 -19.77 14.44
CA ALA A 260 4.04 -20.38 15.61
C ALA A 260 3.42 -19.86 16.91
N LEU A 261 3.18 -18.55 17.03
CA LEU A 261 2.48 -17.96 18.18
C LEU A 261 1.07 -18.52 18.37
N LYS A 262 0.36 -18.83 17.27
CA LYS A 262 -0.97 -19.46 17.35
C LYS A 262 -0.91 -20.86 17.96
N VAL A 263 0.16 -21.63 17.68
CA VAL A 263 0.40 -22.94 18.32
C VAL A 263 0.67 -22.74 19.81
N CYS A 264 1.58 -21.84 20.18
CA CYS A 264 1.87 -21.54 21.58
C CYS A 264 0.64 -21.03 22.35
N TYR A 265 -0.25 -20.25 21.70
CA TYR A 265 -1.52 -19.82 22.27
C TYR A 265 -2.49 -20.98 22.49
N ALA A 266 -2.59 -21.91 21.54
CA ALA A 266 -3.44 -23.11 21.67
C ALA A 266 -2.98 -24.03 22.80
N GLU A 267 -1.66 -24.06 23.07
CA GLU A 267 -1.03 -24.82 24.16
C GLU A 267 -1.07 -24.08 25.51
N GLY A 268 -1.62 -22.86 25.55
CA GLY A 268 -1.75 -22.06 26.78
C GLY A 268 -0.47 -21.36 27.23
N GLN A 269 0.57 -21.32 26.41
CA GLN A 269 1.87 -20.69 26.70
C GLN A 269 1.89 -19.18 26.43
N VAL A 270 0.86 -18.65 25.76
CA VAL A 270 0.72 -17.22 25.44
C VAL A 270 -0.66 -16.75 25.86
N SER A 271 -0.76 -15.58 26.47
CA SER A 271 -2.06 -15.01 26.81
C SER A 271 -2.82 -14.52 25.56
N LYS A 272 -4.14 -14.42 25.68
CA LYS A 272 -4.99 -13.87 24.60
C LYS A 272 -4.59 -12.43 24.22
N GLU A 273 -4.15 -11.64 25.21
CA GLU A 273 -3.77 -10.24 25.01
C GLU A 273 -2.44 -10.11 24.27
N GLU A 274 -1.44 -10.90 24.64
CA GLU A 274 -0.14 -10.95 23.96
C GLU A 274 -0.30 -11.41 22.51
N PHE A 275 -1.08 -12.48 22.29
CA PHE A 275 -1.35 -12.98 20.94
C PHE A 275 -2.08 -11.95 20.08
N ALA A 276 -3.10 -11.28 20.62
CA ALA A 276 -3.82 -10.22 19.91
C ALA A 276 -2.92 -9.01 19.60
N THR A 277 -1.98 -8.68 20.48
CA THR A 277 -1.03 -7.59 20.28
C THR A 277 -0.01 -7.91 19.19
N ALA A 278 0.55 -9.12 19.19
CA ALA A 278 1.45 -9.59 18.13
C ALA A 278 0.77 -9.60 16.75
N LEU A 279 -0.50 -10.03 16.68
CA LEU A 279 -1.27 -9.98 15.43
C LEU A 279 -1.50 -8.55 14.93
N ARG A 280 -1.84 -7.61 15.83
CA ARG A 280 -2.02 -6.19 15.47
C ARG A 280 -0.72 -5.57 15.00
N ALA A 281 0.39 -5.86 15.66
CA ALA A 281 1.71 -5.34 15.30
C ALA A 281 2.18 -5.92 13.96
N HIS A 282 1.99 -7.22 13.72
CA HIS A 282 2.22 -7.83 12.41
C HIS A 282 1.40 -7.16 11.31
N GLN A 283 0.11 -6.95 11.55
CA GLN A 283 -0.76 -6.27 10.59
C GLN A 283 -0.29 -4.84 10.32
N ALA A 284 0.10 -4.09 11.36
CA ALA A 284 0.63 -2.75 11.21
C ALA A 284 1.95 -2.71 10.42
N ALA A 285 2.85 -3.66 10.66
CA ALA A 285 4.10 -3.79 9.90
C ALA A 285 3.83 -4.12 8.43
N VAL A 286 2.91 -5.05 8.15
CA VAL A 286 2.48 -5.39 6.79
C VAL A 286 1.82 -4.17 6.12
N ASP A 287 0.93 -3.47 6.80
CA ASP A 287 0.25 -2.29 6.25
C ASP A 287 1.20 -1.11 6.03
N ALA A 288 2.22 -0.94 6.87
CA ALA A 288 3.26 0.07 6.67
C ALA A 288 4.10 -0.17 5.40
N THR A 289 4.17 -1.43 4.93
CA THR A 289 4.83 -1.79 3.66
C THR A 289 3.93 -1.69 2.44
N LYS A 290 2.61 -1.51 2.61
CA LYS A 290 1.65 -1.42 1.50
C LYS A 290 1.58 -0.01 0.93
N ASN A 291 1.89 0.12 -0.36
CA ASN A 291 1.31 1.18 -1.19
C ASN A 291 -0.14 0.80 -1.56
N SER A 292 -0.96 1.81 -1.85
CA SER A 292 -2.44 1.81 -1.93
C SER A 292 -3.11 0.93 -3.00
N VAL A 293 -2.53 -0.19 -3.43
CA VAL A 293 -3.09 -1.00 -4.54
C VAL A 293 -3.21 -2.50 -4.24
N GLU A 294 -2.51 -3.07 -3.26
CA GLU A 294 -2.49 -4.55 -3.14
C GLU A 294 -2.71 -5.03 -1.71
N ALA A 295 -3.98 -5.11 -1.31
CA ALA A 295 -4.42 -5.89 -0.17
C ALA A 295 -5.28 -7.05 -0.67
N GLU A 296 -4.65 -8.18 -1.01
CA GLU A 296 -5.30 -9.51 -1.00
C GLU A 296 -4.25 -10.65 -1.12
N THR A 297 -3.89 -11.17 0.05
CA THR A 297 -3.36 -12.48 0.46
C THR A 297 -2.85 -13.53 -0.56
N ALA A 298 -1.62 -14.00 -0.36
CA ALA A 298 -1.23 -15.41 -0.59
C ALA A 298 -1.45 -16.21 0.71
N ALA A 299 -2.70 -16.56 0.99
CA ALA A 299 -3.03 -17.66 1.90
C ALA A 299 -3.00 -18.96 1.09
N ASP A 300 -2.78 -20.12 1.70
CA ASP A 300 -2.98 -21.41 1.03
C ASP A 300 -4.45 -21.49 0.56
N ILE A 301 -4.68 -21.39 -0.76
CA ILE A 301 -6.01 -21.36 -1.37
C ILE A 301 -6.48 -22.79 -1.61
N TYR A 302 -7.62 -23.18 -1.04
CA TYR A 302 -8.19 -24.52 -1.21
C TYR A 302 -9.55 -24.47 -1.90
N CYS A 303 -9.88 -25.55 -2.62
CA CYS A 303 -11.22 -25.76 -3.16
C CYS A 303 -12.20 -25.95 -2.01
N ALA A 304 -13.22 -25.10 -1.92
CA ALA A 304 -14.18 -25.12 -0.81
C ALA A 304 -15.09 -26.37 -0.79
N SER A 305 -15.15 -27.12 -1.89
CA SER A 305 -15.95 -28.35 -1.99
C SER A 305 -15.13 -29.60 -1.63
N CYS A 306 -13.97 -29.80 -2.26
CA CYS A 306 -13.19 -31.03 -2.13
C CYS A 306 -11.87 -30.88 -1.36
N GLY A 307 -11.49 -29.66 -0.96
CA GLY A 307 -10.26 -29.40 -0.21
C GLY A 307 -8.97 -29.43 -1.04
N THR A 308 -9.04 -29.56 -2.37
CA THR A 308 -7.85 -29.52 -3.24
C THR A 308 -7.11 -28.19 -3.08
N ALA A 309 -5.82 -28.24 -2.75
CA ALA A 309 -4.98 -27.05 -2.65
C ALA A 309 -4.61 -26.51 -4.03
N GLN A 310 -4.50 -25.18 -4.14
CA GLN A 310 -3.86 -24.52 -5.26
C GLN A 310 -2.35 -24.76 -5.17
N VAL A 311 -1.87 -25.71 -5.96
CA VAL A 311 -0.45 -25.99 -6.22
C VAL A 311 -0.14 -25.61 -7.67
N ASP A 312 1.14 -25.55 -8.05
CA ASP A 312 1.60 -25.00 -9.35
C ASP A 312 0.81 -25.48 -10.59
N ASP A 313 0.27 -26.70 -10.55
CA ASP A 313 -0.50 -27.31 -11.66
C ASP A 313 -2.04 -27.15 -11.57
N ILE A 314 -2.58 -26.65 -10.45
CA ILE A 314 -4.03 -26.56 -10.21
C ILE A 314 -4.43 -25.11 -9.93
N LYS A 315 -5.00 -24.44 -10.94
CA LYS A 315 -5.60 -23.11 -10.76
C LYS A 315 -7.04 -23.22 -10.29
N LEU A 316 -7.33 -22.68 -9.12
CA LEU A 316 -8.70 -22.61 -8.60
C LEU A 316 -9.40 -21.34 -9.11
N THR A 317 -10.66 -21.46 -9.51
CA THR A 317 -11.52 -20.33 -9.89
C THR A 317 -12.19 -19.77 -8.63
N LYS A 318 -12.18 -18.45 -8.46
CA LYS A 318 -12.90 -17.79 -7.37
C LYS A 318 -14.39 -17.74 -7.66
N CYS A 319 -15.22 -17.66 -6.61
CA CYS A 319 -16.64 -17.40 -6.76
C CYS A 319 -16.87 -15.97 -7.26
N ASP A 320 -17.39 -15.83 -8.49
CA ASP A 320 -17.62 -14.53 -9.17
C ASP A 320 -18.55 -13.57 -8.41
N ALA A 321 -19.33 -14.07 -7.46
CA ALA A 321 -20.27 -13.26 -6.70
C ALA A 321 -19.67 -12.67 -5.41
N CYS A 322 -18.77 -13.38 -4.73
CA CYS A 322 -18.35 -13.00 -3.37
C CYS A 322 -16.85 -13.06 -3.09
N ASP A 323 -16.05 -13.64 -3.99
CA ASP A 323 -14.60 -13.78 -3.84
C ASP A 323 -14.11 -14.51 -2.56
N LEU A 324 -14.98 -15.13 -1.75
CA LEU A 324 -14.59 -15.80 -0.48
C LEU A 324 -14.04 -17.20 -0.63
N VAL A 325 -14.39 -17.87 -1.71
CA VAL A 325 -14.18 -19.31 -1.88
C VAL A 325 -13.71 -19.60 -3.30
N HIS A 326 -12.92 -20.66 -3.43
CA HIS A 326 -12.36 -21.09 -4.70
C HIS A 326 -12.81 -22.51 -5.03
N TYR A 327 -12.81 -22.85 -6.32
CA TYR A 327 -13.26 -24.13 -6.85
C TYR A 327 -12.29 -24.66 -7.89
N CYS A 328 -12.06 -25.98 -7.91
CA CYS A 328 -11.22 -26.63 -8.93
C CYS A 328 -12.02 -27.00 -10.19
N SER A 329 -13.35 -26.93 -10.13
CA SER A 329 -14.25 -27.25 -11.24
C SER A 329 -15.66 -26.70 -11.02
N ASN A 330 -16.43 -26.56 -12.10
CA ASN A 330 -17.84 -26.17 -12.05
C ASN A 330 -18.71 -27.17 -11.25
N ASN A 331 -18.33 -28.45 -11.21
CA ASN A 331 -19.04 -29.45 -10.39
C ASN A 331 -18.84 -29.15 -8.90
N CYS A 332 -17.61 -28.87 -8.47
CA CYS A 332 -17.32 -28.48 -7.09
C CYS A 332 -18.06 -27.21 -6.67
N GLU A 333 -18.20 -26.25 -7.58
CA GLU A 333 -19.01 -25.04 -7.36
C GLU A 333 -20.49 -25.38 -7.15
N GLN A 334 -21.08 -26.20 -8.03
CA GLN A 334 -22.49 -26.62 -7.93
C GLN A 334 -22.77 -27.40 -6.64
N ASP A 335 -21.86 -28.29 -6.23
CA ASP A 335 -22.00 -29.12 -5.03
C ASP A 335 -21.90 -28.28 -3.74
N HIS A 336 -21.04 -27.26 -3.73
CA HIS A 336 -20.85 -26.38 -2.58
C HIS A 336 -21.88 -25.24 -2.50
N LEU A 337 -22.47 -24.84 -3.62
CA LEU A 337 -23.41 -23.71 -3.71
C LEU A 337 -24.52 -23.75 -2.64
N PRO A 338 -25.20 -24.88 -2.34
CA PRO A 338 -26.23 -24.92 -1.29
C PRO A 338 -25.71 -24.53 0.10
N HIS A 339 -24.46 -24.88 0.41
CA HIS A 339 -23.81 -24.63 1.71
C HIS A 339 -23.29 -23.19 1.83
N HIS A 340 -22.98 -22.56 0.71
CA HIS A 340 -22.36 -21.24 0.66
C HIS A 340 -23.31 -20.10 0.27
N LYS A 341 -24.45 -20.40 -0.36
CA LYS A 341 -25.37 -19.42 -0.95
C LYS A 341 -25.79 -18.28 -0.01
N ALA A 342 -26.02 -18.55 1.27
CA ALA A 342 -26.38 -17.50 2.24
C ALA A 342 -25.22 -16.52 2.47
N ARG A 343 -24.04 -17.05 2.84
CA ARG A 343 -22.82 -16.25 3.08
C ARG A 343 -22.32 -15.56 1.81
N CYS A 344 -22.48 -16.20 0.65
CA CYS A 344 -22.17 -15.63 -0.66
C CYS A 344 -22.98 -14.36 -0.93
N LYS A 345 -24.28 -14.37 -0.65
CA LYS A 345 -25.16 -13.22 -0.87
C LYS A 345 -24.83 -12.06 0.07
N GLU A 346 -24.55 -12.37 1.33
CA GLU A 346 -24.13 -11.38 2.33
C GLU A 346 -22.83 -10.70 1.90
N ARG A 347 -21.81 -11.49 1.58
CA ARG A 347 -20.53 -10.93 1.12
C ARG A 347 -20.63 -10.21 -0.23
N ALA A 348 -21.43 -10.70 -1.17
CA ALA A 348 -21.67 -10.00 -2.42
C ALA A 348 -22.28 -8.61 -2.18
N ALA A 349 -23.15 -8.48 -1.16
CA ALA A 349 -23.71 -7.19 -0.75
C ALA A 349 -22.65 -6.31 -0.08
N GLU A 350 -21.78 -6.87 0.77
CA GLU A 350 -20.66 -6.13 1.38
C GLU A 350 -19.68 -5.59 0.32
N LEU A 351 -19.27 -6.41 -0.65
CA LEU A 351 -18.37 -6.01 -1.73
C LEU A 351 -19.00 -4.91 -2.58
N ARG A 352 -20.30 -5.04 -2.90
CA ARG A 352 -21.04 -3.99 -3.59
C ARG A 352 -21.06 -2.70 -2.79
N ASP A 353 -21.28 -2.76 -1.48
CA ASP A 353 -21.23 -1.60 -0.60
C ASP A 353 -19.84 -0.98 -0.51
N GLU A 354 -18.79 -1.80 -0.46
CA GLU A 354 -17.41 -1.34 -0.45
C GLU A 354 -17.07 -0.55 -1.72
N ILE A 355 -17.44 -1.09 -2.89
CA ILE A 355 -17.28 -0.41 -4.18
C ILE A 355 -18.13 0.86 -4.23
N LEU A 356 -19.40 0.76 -3.81
CA LEU A 356 -20.34 1.87 -3.86
C LEU A 356 -19.90 3.03 -2.96
N PHE A 357 -19.36 2.76 -1.77
CA PHE A 357 -18.94 3.80 -0.82
C PHE A 357 -17.46 4.17 -0.90
N ARG A 358 -16.68 3.54 -1.78
CA ARG A 358 -15.33 4.02 -2.12
C ARG A 358 -15.41 5.46 -2.60
N GLN A 359 -14.53 6.31 -2.06
CA GLN A 359 -14.43 7.72 -2.46
C GLN A 359 -13.74 7.79 -3.83
N PRO A 360 -14.39 8.33 -4.87
CA PRO A 360 -13.74 8.57 -6.14
C PRO A 360 -12.74 9.73 -6.03
N GLU A 361 -11.63 9.62 -6.75
CA GLU A 361 -10.53 10.61 -6.75
C GLU A 361 -10.95 11.96 -7.33
N SER A 362 -11.81 11.94 -8.35
CA SER A 362 -12.35 13.11 -9.03
C SER A 362 -13.79 12.88 -9.48
N THR A 363 -14.41 13.92 -10.03
CA THR A 363 -15.74 13.78 -10.63
C THR A 363 -15.65 13.07 -11.98
N HIS A 364 -16.74 12.47 -12.43
CA HIS A 364 -16.84 11.87 -13.77
C HIS A 364 -16.50 12.81 -14.95
N TYR A 365 -16.41 14.13 -14.74
CA TYR A 365 -15.95 15.05 -15.78
C TYR A 365 -14.42 15.03 -15.97
N GLY A 366 -13.66 14.59 -14.96
CA GLY A 366 -12.21 14.59 -14.98
C GLY A 366 -11.60 15.98 -15.08
N ASP A 367 -10.42 16.06 -15.67
CA ASP A 367 -9.66 17.30 -15.81
C ASP A 367 -9.87 17.95 -17.18
N CYS A 368 -9.74 19.27 -17.21
CA CYS A 368 -9.75 20.01 -18.46
C CYS A 368 -8.52 19.60 -19.29
N PRO A 369 -8.67 19.11 -20.53
CA PRO A 369 -7.54 18.58 -21.30
C PRO A 369 -6.56 19.65 -21.80
N ILE A 370 -6.79 20.92 -21.47
CA ILE A 370 -5.94 22.05 -21.87
C ILE A 370 -5.16 22.61 -20.67
N CYS A 371 -5.81 22.79 -19.52
CA CYS A 371 -5.15 23.33 -18.33
C CYS A 371 -4.86 22.30 -17.24
N CYS A 372 -5.28 21.04 -17.44
CA CYS A 372 -5.11 19.93 -16.50
C CYS A 372 -5.67 20.20 -15.08
N LEU A 373 -6.59 21.16 -14.96
CA LEU A 373 -7.32 21.43 -13.72
C LEU A 373 -8.67 20.71 -13.75
N PRO A 374 -9.13 20.18 -12.59
CA PRO A 374 -10.44 19.56 -12.46
C PRO A 374 -11.56 20.39 -13.08
N LEU A 375 -12.44 19.76 -13.84
CA LEU A 375 -13.60 20.43 -14.43
C LEU A 375 -14.65 20.73 -13.35
N PRO A 376 -15.28 21.92 -13.38
CA PRO A 376 -16.38 22.23 -12.46
C PRO A 376 -17.57 21.28 -12.67
N ILE A 377 -18.24 20.90 -11.59
CA ILE A 377 -19.52 20.14 -11.65
C ILE A 377 -20.60 20.96 -12.35
N ASP A 378 -20.55 22.28 -12.16
CA ASP A 378 -21.45 23.23 -12.80
C ASP A 378 -21.23 23.22 -14.32
N THR A 379 -22.19 22.66 -15.04
CA THR A 379 -22.12 22.48 -16.49
C THR A 379 -22.03 23.81 -17.23
N ASP A 380 -22.49 24.90 -16.63
CA ASP A 380 -22.45 26.23 -17.25
C ASP A 380 -21.04 26.83 -17.24
N LYS A 381 -20.12 26.24 -16.47
CA LYS A 381 -18.69 26.64 -16.39
C LYS A 381 -17.78 25.82 -17.31
N SER A 382 -18.36 24.91 -18.07
CA SER A 382 -17.66 24.06 -19.03
C SER A 382 -18.32 24.12 -20.40
N TYR A 383 -17.53 23.87 -21.43
CA TYR A 383 -17.98 23.90 -22.81
C TYR A 383 -17.68 22.57 -23.49
N LEU A 384 -18.71 21.92 -24.04
CA LEU A 384 -18.57 20.68 -24.79
C LEU A 384 -18.38 20.99 -26.27
N THR A 385 -17.23 20.61 -26.81
CA THR A 385 -16.87 20.91 -28.19
C THR A 385 -17.49 19.91 -29.18
N GLY A 386 -18.30 20.39 -30.13
CA GLY A 386 -18.97 19.53 -31.12
C GLY A 386 -18.04 18.82 -32.12
N CYS A 387 -16.82 19.34 -32.38
CA CYS A 387 -15.88 18.70 -33.34
C CYS A 387 -15.27 17.39 -32.80
N CYS A 388 -14.98 17.35 -31.50
CA CYS A 388 -14.14 16.32 -30.89
C CYS A 388 -14.70 15.76 -29.59
N SER A 389 -15.92 16.17 -29.22
CA SER A 389 -16.65 15.74 -28.03
C SER A 389 -15.83 15.85 -26.74
N LYS A 390 -14.93 16.84 -26.68
CA LYS A 390 -14.13 17.14 -25.49
C LYS A 390 -14.80 18.23 -24.69
N LEU A 391 -14.97 17.97 -23.40
CA LEU A 391 -15.38 18.94 -22.41
C LEU A 391 -14.14 19.74 -21.97
N ILE A 392 -14.21 21.06 -22.08
CA ILE A 392 -13.14 21.99 -21.68
C ILE A 392 -13.70 23.04 -20.73
N CYS A 393 -12.87 23.63 -19.87
CA CYS A 393 -13.36 24.70 -19.01
C CYS A 393 -13.58 26.01 -19.79
N ASN A 394 -14.54 26.82 -19.34
CA ASN A 394 -14.84 28.11 -19.97
C ASN A 394 -13.65 29.07 -19.97
N GLY A 395 -12.73 28.95 -19.00
CA GLY A 395 -11.49 29.72 -18.99
C GLY A 395 -10.62 29.45 -20.22
N CYS A 396 -10.39 28.17 -20.54
CA CYS A 396 -9.63 27.79 -21.74
C CYS A 396 -10.37 28.15 -23.03
N TYR A 397 -11.70 28.00 -23.04
CA TYR A 397 -12.53 28.40 -24.17
C TYR A 397 -12.45 29.91 -24.43
N HIS A 398 -12.65 30.73 -23.39
CA HIS A 398 -12.59 32.18 -23.44
C HIS A 398 -11.19 32.68 -23.84
N ALA A 399 -10.13 32.15 -23.21
CA ALA A 399 -8.76 32.53 -23.55
C ALA A 399 -8.42 32.25 -25.03
N ASN A 400 -8.97 31.19 -25.61
CA ASN A 400 -8.83 30.92 -27.04
C ASN A 400 -9.64 31.91 -27.90
N ALA A 401 -10.88 32.23 -27.50
CA ALA A 401 -11.73 33.18 -28.20
C ALA A 401 -11.14 34.61 -28.21
N VAL A 402 -10.39 35.01 -27.17
CA VAL A 402 -9.69 36.30 -27.11
C VAL A 402 -8.44 36.31 -28.01
N ARG A 403 -7.74 35.18 -28.16
CA ARG A 403 -6.47 35.09 -28.89
C ARG A 403 -6.63 34.92 -30.40
N GLU A 404 -7.67 34.21 -30.84
CA GLU A 404 -7.82 33.79 -32.24
C GLU A 404 -8.90 34.64 -32.94
N LEU A 405 -8.53 35.31 -34.05
CA LEU A 405 -9.49 36.03 -34.90
C LEU A 405 -10.46 35.06 -35.62
N GLU A 406 -10.03 33.82 -35.88
CA GLU A 406 -10.89 32.75 -36.38
C GLU A 406 -11.35 31.83 -35.23
N GLN A 407 -12.66 31.69 -35.06
CA GLN A 407 -13.28 30.81 -34.07
C GLN A 407 -12.99 29.33 -34.38
N LYS A 408 -11.88 28.81 -33.85
CA LYS A 408 -11.46 27.40 -33.93
C LYS A 408 -11.57 26.72 -32.57
N CYS A 409 -11.83 25.42 -32.58
CA CYS A 409 -11.85 24.62 -31.37
C CYS A 409 -10.50 24.69 -30.64
N PRO A 410 -10.49 25.02 -29.34
CA PRO A 410 -9.26 25.12 -28.55
C PRO A 410 -8.47 23.81 -28.47
N PHE A 411 -9.16 22.67 -28.59
CA PHE A 411 -8.57 21.33 -28.51
C PHE A 411 -8.21 20.78 -29.90
N CYS A 412 -9.20 20.57 -30.76
CA CYS A 412 -9.02 19.88 -32.06
C CYS A 412 -8.57 20.82 -33.20
N ARG A 413 -8.53 22.15 -32.96
CA ARG A 413 -8.20 23.22 -33.92
C ARG A 413 -9.07 23.28 -35.19
N HIS A 414 -10.09 22.43 -35.32
CA HIS A 414 -11.08 22.55 -36.38
C HIS A 414 -11.92 23.81 -36.19
N ARG A 415 -12.36 24.41 -37.31
CA ARG A 415 -13.28 25.54 -37.29
C ARG A 415 -14.61 25.14 -36.67
N PHE A 416 -15.20 26.04 -35.88
CA PHE A 416 -16.54 25.81 -35.36
C PHE A 416 -17.57 25.82 -36.50
N PRO A 417 -18.64 25.02 -36.39
CA PRO A 417 -19.74 25.06 -37.34
C PRO A 417 -20.37 26.45 -37.35
N LYS A 418 -20.73 26.95 -38.54
CA LYS A 418 -21.36 28.27 -38.69
C LYS A 418 -22.89 28.22 -38.58
N THR A 419 -23.47 27.05 -38.78
CA THR A 419 -24.92 26.82 -38.72
C THR A 419 -25.25 25.59 -37.89
N ASP A 420 -26.49 25.50 -37.42
CA ASP A 420 -26.97 24.35 -36.65
C ASP A 420 -26.95 23.06 -37.48
N GLU A 421 -27.21 23.14 -38.79
CA GLU A 421 -27.13 21.98 -39.69
C GLU A 421 -25.71 21.44 -39.81
N GLU A 422 -24.70 22.32 -39.82
CA GLU A 422 -23.30 21.91 -39.84
C GLU A 422 -22.91 21.27 -38.50
N SER A 423 -23.42 21.80 -37.39
CA SER A 423 -23.25 21.23 -36.05
C SER A 423 -23.87 19.83 -35.96
N ASP A 424 -25.12 19.67 -36.42
CA ASP A 424 -25.83 18.40 -36.46
C ASP A 424 -25.11 17.37 -37.34
N LYS A 425 -24.61 17.79 -38.51
CA LYS A 425 -23.82 16.91 -39.39
C LYS A 425 -22.55 16.43 -38.71
N ASN A 426 -21.87 17.30 -37.96
CA ASN A 426 -20.69 16.93 -37.19
C ASN A 426 -21.05 15.96 -36.05
N LEU A 427 -22.14 16.21 -35.32
CA LEU A 427 -22.64 15.32 -34.29
C LEU A 427 -22.94 13.92 -34.86
N MET A 428 -23.67 13.84 -35.98
CA MET A 428 -24.02 12.57 -36.61
C MET A 428 -22.80 11.78 -37.11
N LYS A 429 -21.74 12.46 -37.58
CA LYS A 429 -20.46 11.79 -37.90
C LYS A 429 -19.84 11.14 -36.67
N ARG A 430 -19.89 11.81 -35.51
CA ARG A 430 -19.35 11.28 -34.24
C ARG A 430 -20.19 10.12 -33.72
N VAL A 431 -21.51 10.22 -33.82
CA VAL A 431 -22.43 9.10 -33.51
C VAL A 431 -22.15 7.90 -34.40
N ALA A 432 -21.94 8.10 -35.70
CA ALA A 432 -21.55 7.02 -36.62
C ALA A 432 -20.20 6.39 -36.27
N ALA A 433 -19.29 7.17 -35.67
CA ALA A 433 -18.00 6.71 -35.13
C ALA A 433 -18.12 6.10 -33.73
N SER A 434 -19.33 5.84 -33.22
CA SER A 434 -19.58 5.30 -31.88
C SER A 434 -19.00 6.13 -30.74
N ASP A 435 -18.99 7.47 -30.87
CA ASP A 435 -18.56 8.37 -29.80
C ASP A 435 -19.64 8.43 -28.68
N PRO A 436 -19.33 7.96 -27.45
CA PRO A 436 -20.28 7.91 -26.35
C PRO A 436 -20.85 9.27 -25.95
N VAL A 437 -20.04 10.33 -26.02
CA VAL A 437 -20.46 11.69 -25.64
C VAL A 437 -21.40 12.26 -26.69
N ALA A 438 -21.12 12.02 -27.97
CA ALA A 438 -22.00 12.42 -29.07
C ALA A 438 -23.35 11.67 -29.01
N MET A 439 -23.35 10.37 -28.71
CA MET A 439 -24.58 9.61 -28.49
C MET A 439 -25.40 10.16 -27.31
N ARG A 440 -24.75 10.53 -26.21
CA ARG A 440 -25.42 11.19 -25.08
C ARG A 440 -26.02 12.53 -25.48
N GLN A 441 -25.31 13.35 -26.25
CA GLN A 441 -25.85 14.63 -26.76
C GLN A 441 -27.07 14.42 -27.65
N LEU A 442 -27.01 13.46 -28.58
CA LEU A 442 -28.13 13.15 -29.46
C LEU A 442 -29.33 12.60 -28.68
N GLY A 443 -29.10 11.74 -27.68
CA GLY A 443 -30.13 11.25 -26.77
C GLY A 443 -30.87 12.39 -26.04
N GLY A 444 -30.13 13.39 -25.56
CA GLY A 444 -30.71 14.59 -24.94
C GLY A 444 -31.49 15.45 -25.94
N LYS A 445 -31.02 15.57 -27.18
CA LYS A 445 -31.77 16.27 -28.24
C LYS A 445 -33.10 15.58 -28.54
N ARG A 446 -33.10 14.25 -28.71
CA ARG A 446 -34.32 13.45 -28.92
C ARG A 446 -35.29 13.56 -27.75
N GLN A 447 -34.77 13.59 -26.51
CA GLN A 447 -35.59 13.80 -25.33
C GLN A 447 -36.32 15.16 -25.37
N ASN A 448 -35.63 16.23 -25.75
CA ASN A 448 -36.21 17.57 -25.89
C ASN A 448 -37.25 17.65 -27.02
N GLU A 449 -37.08 16.87 -28.08
CA GLU A 449 -38.02 16.71 -29.19
C GLU A 449 -39.26 15.86 -28.82
N GLY A 450 -39.25 15.21 -27.65
CA GLY A 450 -40.31 14.30 -27.20
C GLY A 450 -40.20 12.87 -27.73
N ASP A 451 -39.13 12.55 -28.46
CA ASP A 451 -38.82 11.20 -28.95
C ASP A 451 -38.04 10.41 -27.87
N TYR A 452 -38.80 9.91 -26.90
CA TYR A 452 -38.23 9.19 -25.76
C TYR A 452 -37.70 7.80 -26.12
N ASP A 453 -38.26 7.13 -27.14
CA ASP A 453 -37.81 5.80 -27.55
C ASP A 453 -36.40 5.88 -28.16
N SER A 454 -36.17 6.81 -29.10
CA SER A 454 -34.83 7.04 -29.64
C SER A 454 -33.87 7.54 -28.57
N SER A 455 -34.34 8.41 -27.67
CA SER A 455 -33.53 8.93 -26.56
C SER A 455 -33.00 7.79 -25.68
N PHE A 456 -33.88 6.85 -25.30
CA PHE A 456 -33.52 5.67 -24.51
C PHE A 456 -32.48 4.81 -25.22
N GLU A 457 -32.65 4.60 -26.53
CA GLU A 457 -31.71 3.82 -27.32
C GLU A 457 -30.31 4.46 -27.35
N TYR A 458 -30.23 5.78 -27.59
CA TYR A 458 -28.95 6.49 -27.62
C TYR A 458 -28.26 6.54 -26.26
N PHE A 459 -29.00 6.80 -25.17
CA PHE A 459 -28.42 6.74 -23.83
C PHE A 459 -27.97 5.32 -23.47
N SER A 460 -28.73 4.29 -23.84
CA SER A 460 -28.34 2.89 -23.63
C SER A 460 -27.04 2.54 -24.35
N LYS A 461 -26.88 2.99 -25.60
CA LYS A 461 -25.63 2.81 -26.35
C LYS A 461 -24.47 3.58 -25.71
N ALA A 462 -24.68 4.84 -25.33
CA ALA A 462 -23.67 5.67 -24.67
C ALA A 462 -23.20 5.06 -23.35
N ALA A 463 -24.12 4.58 -22.51
CA ALA A 463 -23.83 3.92 -21.24
C ALA A 463 -22.99 2.65 -21.42
N ARG A 464 -23.33 1.79 -22.39
CA ARG A 464 -22.53 0.59 -22.72
C ARG A 464 -21.11 0.92 -23.18
N LEU A 465 -20.90 2.11 -23.74
CA LEU A 465 -19.59 2.62 -24.15
C LEU A 465 -18.88 3.42 -23.04
N GLY A 466 -19.38 3.36 -21.80
CA GLY A 466 -18.77 3.98 -20.62
C GLY A 466 -19.16 5.43 -20.37
N ASN A 467 -20.21 5.96 -21.00
CA ASN A 467 -20.67 7.32 -20.71
C ASN A 467 -21.42 7.39 -19.36
N ILE A 468 -20.82 8.06 -18.38
CA ILE A 468 -21.35 8.13 -17.02
C ILE A 468 -22.63 8.99 -16.92
N ASP A 469 -22.71 10.12 -17.67
CA ASP A 469 -23.93 10.95 -17.72
C ASP A 469 -25.13 10.16 -18.26
N ALA A 470 -24.91 9.27 -19.24
CA ALA A 470 -25.97 8.47 -19.83
C ALA A 470 -26.64 7.54 -18.80
N HIS A 471 -25.89 7.01 -17.83
CA HIS A 471 -26.47 6.27 -16.72
C HIS A 471 -27.41 7.16 -15.89
N LEU A 472 -27.04 8.41 -15.59
CA LEU A 472 -27.96 9.31 -14.89
C LEU A 472 -29.25 9.53 -15.70
N HIS A 473 -29.14 9.78 -17.01
CA HIS A 473 -30.32 9.96 -17.86
C HIS A 473 -31.21 8.71 -17.90
N LEU A 474 -30.64 7.51 -18.06
CA LEU A 474 -31.38 6.25 -18.02
C LEU A 474 -32.11 6.05 -16.69
N SER A 475 -31.47 6.41 -15.57
CA SER A 475 -32.14 6.32 -14.26
C SER A 475 -33.42 7.18 -14.19
N VAL A 476 -33.39 8.39 -14.73
CA VAL A 476 -34.55 9.27 -14.79
C VAL A 476 -35.61 8.71 -15.74
N MET A 477 -35.22 8.12 -16.87
CA MET A 477 -36.16 7.50 -17.80
C MET A 477 -36.90 6.31 -17.18
N TYR A 478 -36.20 5.47 -16.40
CA TYR A 478 -36.80 4.38 -15.63
C TYR A 478 -37.69 4.87 -14.47
N GLU A 479 -37.37 6.01 -13.85
CA GLU A 479 -38.22 6.64 -12.83
C GLU A 479 -39.54 7.16 -13.42
N GLU A 480 -39.43 7.92 -14.51
CA GLU A 480 -40.56 8.60 -15.14
C GLU A 480 -41.39 7.66 -16.02
N GLY A 481 -40.80 6.58 -16.53
CA GLY A 481 -41.42 5.65 -17.47
C GLY A 481 -41.51 6.22 -18.89
N LYS A 482 -40.49 6.99 -19.31
CA LYS A 482 -40.44 7.64 -20.63
C LYS A 482 -39.50 6.89 -21.55
N GLY A 483 -39.98 6.41 -22.70
CA GLY A 483 -39.18 5.60 -23.64
C GLY A 483 -38.91 4.16 -23.16
N VAL A 484 -39.30 3.86 -21.92
CA VAL A 484 -39.17 2.55 -21.27
C VAL A 484 -40.22 2.45 -20.16
N GLY A 485 -40.65 1.23 -19.82
CA GLY A 485 -41.51 1.01 -18.65
C GLY A 485 -40.81 1.38 -17.35
N LYS A 486 -41.58 1.79 -16.34
CA LYS A 486 -41.03 2.10 -15.01
C LYS A 486 -40.40 0.86 -14.39
N ASP A 487 -39.17 0.98 -13.92
CA ASP A 487 -38.45 -0.09 -13.23
C ASP A 487 -37.49 0.48 -12.19
N GLU A 488 -37.88 0.39 -10.92
CA GLU A 488 -37.11 0.89 -9.79
C GLU A 488 -35.75 0.17 -9.64
N LYS A 489 -35.66 -1.12 -10.01
CA LYS A 489 -34.39 -1.86 -9.94
C LYS A 489 -33.41 -1.34 -10.98
N MET A 490 -33.89 -1.09 -12.20
CA MET A 490 -33.06 -0.53 -13.26
C MET A 490 -32.70 0.93 -12.97
N GLN A 491 -33.61 1.72 -12.39
CA GLN A 491 -33.31 3.05 -11.89
C GLN A 491 -32.13 3.02 -10.91
N MET A 492 -32.21 2.16 -9.89
CA MET A 492 -31.16 2.02 -8.87
C MET A 492 -29.84 1.53 -9.47
N TYR A 493 -29.88 0.53 -10.36
CA TYR A 493 -28.70 0.04 -11.08
C TYR A 493 -27.97 1.18 -11.79
N HIS A 494 -28.68 1.99 -12.59
CA HIS A 494 -28.04 3.08 -13.31
C HIS A 494 -27.53 4.19 -12.38
N LEU A 495 -28.22 4.47 -11.26
CA LEU A 495 -27.72 5.42 -10.25
C LEU A 495 -26.44 4.91 -9.57
N GLU A 496 -26.38 3.62 -9.21
CA GLU A 496 -25.21 2.99 -8.60
C GLU A 496 -24.01 3.03 -9.53
N GLU A 497 -24.16 2.63 -10.80
CA GLU A 497 -23.09 2.69 -11.80
C GLU A 497 -22.53 4.12 -11.97
N ALA A 498 -23.43 5.11 -12.11
CA ALA A 498 -23.01 6.51 -12.21
C ALA A 498 -22.32 6.99 -10.92
N ALA A 499 -22.83 6.61 -9.76
CA ALA A 499 -22.28 6.99 -8.47
C ALA A 499 -20.89 6.38 -8.24
N ILE A 500 -20.68 5.11 -8.57
CA ILE A 500 -19.39 4.41 -8.48
C ILE A 500 -18.36 5.12 -9.36
N ALA A 501 -18.76 5.53 -10.56
CA ALA A 501 -17.90 6.28 -11.49
C ALA A 501 -17.74 7.77 -11.16
N GLY A 502 -18.16 8.23 -9.98
CA GLY A 502 -17.91 9.59 -9.51
C GLY A 502 -18.90 10.65 -9.99
N HIS A 503 -20.14 10.28 -10.33
CA HIS A 503 -21.20 11.23 -10.66
C HIS A 503 -21.84 11.84 -9.39
N PRO A 504 -21.67 13.15 -9.09
CA PRO A 504 -22.12 13.73 -7.82
C PRO A 504 -23.65 13.77 -7.67
N ARG A 505 -24.39 14.08 -8.74
CA ARG A 505 -25.87 14.09 -8.70
C ARG A 505 -26.47 12.70 -8.53
N ALA A 506 -25.96 11.67 -9.22
CA ALA A 506 -26.40 10.29 -9.02
C ALA A 506 -26.22 9.87 -7.56
N ARG A 507 -25.06 10.18 -6.98
CA ARG A 507 -24.77 9.99 -5.54
C ARG A 507 -25.78 10.71 -4.64
N PHE A 508 -26.14 11.95 -4.96
CA PHE A 508 -27.16 12.71 -4.21
C PHE A 508 -28.55 12.07 -4.28
N PHE A 509 -28.94 11.54 -5.44
CA PHE A 509 -30.20 10.83 -5.62
C PHE A 509 -30.23 9.51 -4.85
N LEU A 510 -29.13 8.75 -4.85
CA LEU A 510 -29.00 7.56 -3.99
C LEU A 510 -29.18 7.93 -2.52
N GLY A 511 -28.53 9.00 -2.03
CA GLY A 511 -28.75 9.46 -0.66
C GLY A 511 -30.21 9.80 -0.35
N SER A 512 -30.92 10.39 -1.31
CA SER A 512 -32.35 10.69 -1.17
C SER A 512 -33.22 9.41 -1.16
N PHE A 513 -32.86 8.40 -1.95
CA PHE A 513 -33.52 7.10 -1.96
C PHE A 513 -33.31 6.37 -0.62
N GLU A 514 -32.07 6.33 -0.15
CA GLU A 514 -31.69 5.73 1.12
C GLU A 514 -32.42 6.37 2.31
N LEU A 515 -32.58 7.70 2.28
CA LEU A 515 -33.36 8.41 3.29
C LEU A 515 -34.83 7.99 3.27
N LYS A 516 -35.45 7.90 2.08
CA LYS A 516 -36.84 7.42 1.94
C LYS A 516 -37.00 5.99 2.46
N SER A 517 -35.99 5.14 2.26
CA SER A 517 -35.93 3.78 2.79
C SER A 517 -35.53 3.70 4.28
N LYS A 518 -35.41 4.85 4.98
CA LYS A 518 -35.02 4.96 6.40
C LYS A 518 -33.63 4.41 6.74
N ARG A 519 -32.73 4.31 5.75
CA ARG A 519 -31.33 3.92 5.91
C ARG A 519 -30.46 5.17 6.02
N HIS A 520 -30.61 5.89 7.15
CA HIS A 520 -30.09 7.25 7.32
C HIS A 520 -28.55 7.32 7.24
N ASP A 521 -27.87 6.33 7.81
CA ASP A 521 -26.43 6.15 7.80
C ASP A 521 -25.87 5.99 6.38
N ARG A 522 -26.53 5.22 5.52
CA ARG A 522 -26.18 5.13 4.08
C ARG A 522 -26.44 6.44 3.35
N ALA A 523 -27.59 7.09 3.63
CA ALA A 523 -27.95 8.36 3.02
C ALA A 523 -26.88 9.44 3.27
N VAL A 524 -26.44 9.56 4.53
CA VAL A 524 -25.37 10.47 4.95
C VAL A 524 -24.06 10.16 4.22
N LYS A 525 -23.65 8.89 4.12
CA LYS A 525 -22.43 8.51 3.39
C LYS A 525 -22.46 8.97 1.94
N HIS A 526 -23.57 8.78 1.24
CA HIS A 526 -23.72 9.27 -0.13
C HIS A 526 -23.56 10.78 -0.25
N TRP A 527 -24.22 11.55 0.64
CA TRP A 527 -24.11 13.01 0.61
C TRP A 527 -22.73 13.50 1.02
N ILE A 528 -22.03 12.85 1.96
CA ILE A 528 -20.63 13.18 2.28
C ILE A 528 -19.75 13.02 1.04
N ILE A 529 -19.90 11.92 0.31
CA ILE A 529 -19.06 11.67 -0.88
C ILE A 529 -19.39 12.65 -2.00
N ALA A 530 -20.67 12.93 -2.23
CA ALA A 530 -21.09 13.95 -3.19
C ALA A 530 -20.62 15.37 -2.80
N ALA A 531 -20.59 15.69 -1.50
CA ALA A 531 -20.04 16.94 -0.99
C ALA A 531 -18.53 17.01 -1.21
N LYS A 532 -17.79 15.92 -0.95
CA LYS A 532 -16.35 15.82 -1.23
C LYS A 532 -16.03 16.00 -2.71
N LEU A 533 -16.97 15.71 -3.61
CA LEU A 533 -16.84 15.98 -5.04
C LEU A 533 -17.11 17.45 -5.41
N GLY A 534 -17.65 18.26 -4.49
CA GLY A 534 -17.95 19.68 -4.71
C GLY A 534 -19.43 19.99 -4.99
N LEU A 535 -20.37 19.09 -4.67
CA LEU A 535 -21.80 19.33 -4.88
C LEU A 535 -22.42 20.14 -3.74
N ASP A 536 -22.77 21.40 -4.01
CA ASP A 536 -23.40 22.32 -3.04
C ASP A 536 -24.71 21.77 -2.44
N GLY A 537 -25.49 21.06 -3.26
CA GLY A 537 -26.75 20.44 -2.82
C GLY A 537 -26.56 19.51 -1.64
N SER A 538 -25.47 18.73 -1.64
CA SER A 538 -25.15 17.81 -0.55
C SER A 538 -24.77 18.53 0.73
N ILE A 539 -24.03 19.64 0.66
CA ILE A 539 -23.71 20.45 1.85
C ILE A 539 -24.98 21.02 2.48
N ARG A 540 -25.95 21.48 1.67
CA ARG A 540 -27.24 21.96 2.18
C ARG A 540 -28.01 20.89 2.93
N VAL A 541 -28.03 19.66 2.41
CA VAL A 541 -28.70 18.52 3.05
C VAL A 541 -27.95 18.09 4.30
N LEU A 542 -26.62 17.96 4.25
CA LEU A 542 -25.80 17.61 5.42
C LEU A 542 -25.95 18.62 6.56
N LYS A 543 -26.13 19.91 6.25
CA LYS A 543 -26.45 20.94 7.26
C LYS A 543 -27.79 20.67 7.95
N GLN A 544 -28.79 20.17 7.23
CA GLN A 544 -30.07 19.75 7.83
C GLN A 544 -29.89 18.49 8.66
N CYS A 545 -29.13 17.51 8.17
CA CYS A 545 -28.82 16.28 8.91
C CYS A 545 -28.07 16.56 10.22
N TYR A 546 -27.10 17.49 10.20
CA TYR A 546 -26.40 17.97 11.40
C TYR A 546 -27.36 18.59 12.42
N LYS A 547 -28.27 19.47 11.98
CA LYS A 547 -29.32 20.03 12.85
C LYS A 547 -30.26 18.97 13.43
N GLY A 548 -30.51 17.91 12.67
CA GLY A 548 -31.33 16.77 13.08
C GLY A 548 -30.59 15.70 13.90
N GLY A 549 -29.30 15.89 14.21
CA GLY A 549 -28.50 14.93 14.97
C GLY A 549 -28.10 13.65 14.22
N LEU A 550 -28.27 13.60 12.90
CA LEU A 550 -27.90 12.46 12.06
C LEU A 550 -26.42 12.47 11.63
N VAL A 551 -25.73 13.60 11.82
CA VAL A 551 -24.32 13.81 11.46
C VAL A 551 -23.65 14.53 12.62
N SER A 552 -22.45 14.10 13.00
CA SER A 552 -21.66 14.79 14.03
C SER A 552 -21.12 16.14 13.55
N LYS A 553 -20.68 16.98 14.49
CA LYS A 553 -20.07 18.27 14.14
C LYS A 553 -18.77 18.07 13.36
N GLU A 554 -18.00 17.06 13.74
CA GLU A 554 -16.71 16.70 13.16
C GLU A 554 -16.87 16.23 11.72
N GLU A 555 -17.82 15.33 11.46
CA GLU A 555 -18.15 14.84 10.12
C GLU A 555 -18.65 15.96 9.20
N PHE A 556 -19.57 16.80 9.70
CA PHE A 556 -20.07 17.93 8.92
C PHE A 556 -18.95 18.92 8.57
N ALA A 557 -18.09 19.24 9.54
CA ALA A 557 -16.95 20.13 9.31
C ALA A 557 -15.93 19.52 8.34
N ALA A 558 -15.68 18.22 8.40
CA ALA A 558 -14.81 17.51 7.46
C ALA A 558 -15.38 17.52 6.03
N ALA A 559 -16.69 17.25 5.89
CA ALA A 559 -17.37 17.32 4.59
C ALA A 559 -17.33 18.74 4.00
N LEU A 560 -17.52 19.77 4.83
CA LEU A 560 -17.45 21.17 4.38
C LEU A 560 -16.04 21.56 3.92
N ARG A 561 -14.99 21.16 4.65
CA ARG A 561 -13.59 21.41 4.23
C ARG A 561 -13.26 20.72 2.92
N ALA A 562 -13.65 19.45 2.77
CA ALA A 562 -13.37 18.70 1.56
C ALA A 562 -14.15 19.25 0.34
N HIS A 563 -15.40 19.66 0.55
CA HIS A 563 -16.17 20.37 -0.46
C HIS A 563 -15.48 21.67 -0.91
N GLN A 564 -15.01 22.47 0.04
CA GLN A 564 -14.30 23.71 -0.27
C GLN A 564 -13.02 23.43 -1.06
N ALA A 565 -12.24 22.42 -0.66
CA ALA A 565 -11.04 22.01 -1.39
C ALA A 565 -11.35 21.57 -2.83
N ALA A 566 -12.42 20.80 -3.04
CA ALA A 566 -12.85 20.39 -4.37
C ALA A 566 -13.27 21.59 -5.23
N VAL A 567 -14.02 22.54 -4.67
CA VAL A 567 -14.40 23.77 -5.38
C VAL A 567 -13.17 24.63 -5.70
N ASP A 568 -12.25 24.78 -4.76
CA ASP A 568 -11.04 25.59 -4.95
C ASP A 568 -10.08 24.99 -5.98
N ALA A 569 -9.99 23.65 -6.06
CA ALA A 569 -9.21 22.97 -7.10
C ALA A 569 -9.69 23.27 -8.52
N THR A 570 -10.94 23.73 -8.69
CA THR A 570 -11.48 24.14 -10.00
C THR A 570 -11.21 25.61 -10.34
N LYS A 571 -10.60 26.41 -9.47
CA LYS A 571 -10.38 27.83 -9.73
C LYS A 571 -9.13 28.05 -10.59
N SER A 572 -9.18 29.08 -11.43
CA SER A 572 -8.00 29.61 -12.15
C SER A 572 -8.28 31.04 -12.59
N PRO A 573 -7.25 31.88 -12.77
CA PRO A 573 -7.42 33.25 -13.26
C PRO A 573 -8.23 33.34 -14.55
N GLN A 574 -8.01 32.41 -15.50
CA GLN A 574 -8.72 32.38 -16.78
C GLN A 574 -10.21 32.04 -16.61
N ARG A 575 -10.56 31.16 -15.67
CA ARG A 575 -11.96 30.83 -15.37
C ARG A 575 -12.68 32.00 -14.70
N GLU A 576 -11.98 32.75 -13.84
CA GLU A 576 -12.53 33.96 -13.21
C GLU A 576 -12.74 35.09 -14.22
N GLU A 577 -11.80 35.28 -15.15
CA GLU A 577 -11.92 36.24 -16.23
C GLU A 577 -13.09 35.88 -17.17
N ALA A 578 -13.19 34.61 -17.58
CA ALA A 578 -14.31 34.11 -18.36
C ALA A 578 -15.66 34.32 -17.66
N ALA A 579 -15.73 34.09 -16.34
CA ALA A 579 -16.95 34.32 -15.57
C ALA A 579 -17.35 35.80 -15.52
N LYS A 580 -16.38 36.73 -15.48
CA LYS A 580 -16.65 38.18 -15.57
C LYS A 580 -17.13 38.60 -16.95
N ALA A 581 -16.62 37.96 -18.01
CA ALA A 581 -17.00 38.27 -19.38
C ALA A 581 -18.39 37.71 -19.77
N LEU A 582 -18.84 36.64 -19.12
CA LEU A 582 -20.15 36.00 -19.32
C LEU A 582 -21.22 36.50 -18.34
N GLY A 583 -20.85 37.37 -17.39
CA GLY A 583 -21.67 37.86 -16.28
C GLY A 583 -22.44 39.14 -16.58
#